data_AF-A0A6L9ZX60-F1
#
_entry.id   AF-A0A6L9ZX60-F1
#
_cell.length_a   1.000
_cell.length_b   1.000
_cell.length_c   1.000
_cell.angle_alpha   90.00
_cell.angle_beta   90.00
_cell.angle_gamma   90.00
#
_symmetry.space_group_name_H-M   'P 1'
#
loop_
_entity.id
_entity.type
_entity.pdbx_description
1 polymer ?
#
loop_
_entity_poly.entity_id
_entity_poly.type
_entity_poly.pdbx_seq_one_letter_code
_entity_poly.pdbx_strand_id
1 'polypeptide(L)'
;MSQVQFISYCVNIGYKTVNGQKTYPSLDNDSEDIKERINHLFKVINEVMVEPTVISDQSVKKIFMIPEFFFRGKKGYYTLNEKNSYSDNLLPSLQSFLKGTTLNNWIFIFGTTVYGWNKGTDTYIYNSSLVQEVGYTLQEEAYKLAHLVQKEFKSKIDFIEYESNPYIYLEPMPSNSLGTELQKRGYDGSSIFNLSSIPVKVGLEICLDHAKARLKNTTTKPEGKDIKIQLIPSAGMTIKKENIAVVNGGYVFNCDGLNSNVLDLATEGKKKDPDLIGKNFNFHSQLLKRSSSSYEEIRPKGTFEVKFDQEAKNLFSGESGQVYIYEPQDI
;
A
#
# COMPACT_ATOMS: atom_id res chain seq x y z
N MET A 1 22.92 8.24 12.50
CA MET A 1 21.76 8.56 11.64
C MET A 1 21.13 7.22 11.27
N SER A 2 19.80 7.13 11.27
CA SER A 2 19.12 5.90 10.85
C SER A 2 19.02 5.87 9.34
N GLN A 3 19.26 4.71 8.72
CA GLN A 3 19.14 4.54 7.28
C GLN A 3 17.94 3.67 6.94
N VAL A 4 17.24 4.04 5.85
CA VAL A 4 16.07 3.32 5.36
C VAL A 4 16.20 3.02 3.89
N GLN A 5 16.05 1.75 3.53
CA GLN A 5 15.92 1.30 2.15
C GLN A 5 14.44 1.19 1.80
N PHE A 6 14.02 1.90 0.76
CA PHE A 6 12.67 1.80 0.22
C PHE A 6 12.62 0.69 -0.82
N ILE A 7 11.58 -0.15 -0.75
CA ILE A 7 11.35 -1.27 -1.66
C ILE A 7 9.86 -1.31 -2.00
N SER A 8 9.53 -1.50 -3.27
CA SER A 8 8.15 -1.70 -3.70
C SER A 8 8.02 -2.94 -4.56
N TYR A 9 6.85 -3.56 -4.48
CA TYR A 9 6.40 -4.53 -5.46
C TYR A 9 5.14 -3.99 -6.13
N CYS A 10 5.27 -3.58 -7.39
CA CYS A 10 4.16 -3.10 -8.20
C CYS A 10 3.62 -4.24 -9.06
N VAL A 11 2.29 -4.33 -9.11
CA VAL A 11 1.57 -5.34 -9.88
C VAL A 11 0.32 -4.73 -10.46
N ASN A 12 -0.09 -5.19 -11.65
CA ASN A 12 -1.31 -4.72 -12.29
C ASN A 12 -2.53 -5.35 -11.60
N ILE A 13 -3.15 -4.55 -10.75
CA ILE A 13 -4.36 -4.90 -9.98
C ILE A 13 -5.67 -4.60 -10.74
N GLY A 14 -5.57 -4.35 -12.05
CA GLY A 14 -6.68 -3.97 -12.92
C GLY A 14 -7.47 -5.14 -13.46
N TYR A 15 -8.42 -4.83 -14.34
CA TYR A 15 -9.19 -5.84 -15.07
C TYR A 15 -8.33 -6.51 -16.14
N LYS A 16 -8.56 -7.81 -16.35
CA LYS A 16 -8.06 -8.55 -17.52
C LYS A 16 -9.14 -8.70 -18.58
N THR A 17 -8.74 -8.87 -19.83
CA THR A 17 -9.67 -9.19 -20.92
C THR A 17 -9.66 -10.69 -21.16
N VAL A 18 -10.80 -11.34 -20.95
CA VAL A 18 -11.01 -12.78 -21.23
C VAL A 18 -12.14 -12.88 -22.24
N ASN A 19 -11.89 -13.47 -23.41
CA ASN A 19 -12.86 -13.60 -24.50
C ASN A 19 -13.57 -12.28 -24.87
N GLY A 20 -12.83 -11.16 -24.84
CA GLY A 20 -13.36 -9.82 -25.14
C GLY A 20 -14.13 -9.14 -24.00
N GLN A 21 -14.36 -9.83 -22.87
CA GLN A 21 -15.00 -9.27 -21.68
C GLN A 21 -13.96 -8.82 -20.65
N LYS A 22 -14.22 -7.69 -19.99
CA LYS A 22 -13.41 -7.24 -18.85
C LYS A 22 -13.81 -8.01 -17.62
N THR A 23 -12.87 -8.72 -17.02
CA THR A 23 -13.08 -9.50 -15.80
C THR A 23 -12.07 -9.06 -14.75
N TYR A 24 -12.53 -8.85 -13.52
CA TYR A 24 -11.64 -8.59 -12.41
C TYR A 24 -10.94 -9.89 -11.96
N PRO A 25 -9.60 -9.95 -11.92
CA PRO A 25 -8.89 -11.17 -11.54
C PRO A 25 -9.00 -11.41 -10.04
N SER A 26 -9.69 -12.49 -9.68
CA SER A 26 -9.93 -12.95 -8.31
C SER A 26 -10.45 -14.38 -8.33
N LEU A 27 -10.36 -15.09 -7.21
CA LEU A 27 -11.06 -16.36 -7.00
C LEU A 27 -12.49 -16.13 -6.51
N ASP A 28 -13.35 -17.14 -6.69
CA ASP A 28 -14.76 -17.07 -6.30
C ASP A 28 -14.97 -17.13 -4.79
N ASN A 29 -14.06 -17.77 -4.06
CA ASN A 29 -14.09 -17.90 -2.61
C ASN A 29 -13.14 -16.88 -1.97
N ASP A 30 -13.66 -15.99 -1.12
CA ASP A 30 -12.89 -14.94 -0.44
C ASP A 30 -11.69 -15.50 0.35
N SER A 31 -11.86 -16.64 1.04
CA SER A 31 -10.79 -17.24 1.86
C SER A 31 -9.67 -17.82 0.99
N GLU A 32 -10.02 -18.44 -0.14
CA GLU A 32 -9.04 -18.97 -1.10
C GLU A 32 -8.30 -17.82 -1.80
N ASP A 33 -9.03 -16.78 -2.23
CA ASP A 33 -8.45 -15.58 -2.86
C ASP A 33 -7.46 -14.89 -1.91
N ILE A 34 -7.83 -14.69 -0.64
CA ILE A 34 -6.95 -14.15 0.40
C ILE A 34 -5.70 -15.02 0.54
N LYS A 35 -5.87 -16.33 0.72
CA LYS A 35 -4.76 -17.27 0.92
C LYS A 35 -3.77 -17.23 -0.25
N GLU A 36 -4.25 -17.28 -1.49
CA GLU A 36 -3.36 -17.30 -2.65
C GLU A 36 -2.67 -15.95 -2.88
N ARG A 37 -3.33 -14.82 -2.56
CA ARG A 37 -2.67 -13.50 -2.58
C ARG A 37 -1.55 -13.40 -1.53
N ILE A 38 -1.77 -13.97 -0.34
CA ILE A 38 -0.76 -14.06 0.71
C ILE A 38 0.41 -14.96 0.26
N ASN A 39 0.13 -16.14 -0.30
CA ASN A 39 1.16 -17.04 -0.82
C ASN A 39 2.04 -16.34 -1.86
N HIS A 40 1.41 -15.67 -2.83
CA HIS A 40 2.12 -14.90 -3.86
C HIS A 40 2.97 -13.80 -3.23
N LEU A 41 2.43 -13.05 -2.28
CA LEU A 41 3.17 -11.99 -1.58
C LEU A 41 4.39 -12.55 -0.84
N PHE A 42 4.27 -13.69 -0.16
CA PHE A 42 5.39 -14.30 0.56
C PHE A 42 6.47 -14.83 -0.37
N LYS A 43 6.08 -15.37 -1.54
CA LYS A 43 7.02 -15.70 -2.61
C LYS A 43 7.79 -14.45 -3.07
N VAL A 44 7.10 -13.34 -3.35
CA VAL A 44 7.74 -12.06 -3.69
C VAL A 44 8.72 -11.62 -2.60
N ILE A 45 8.30 -11.62 -1.33
CA ILE A 45 9.16 -11.21 -0.21
C ILE A 45 10.41 -12.09 -0.14
N ASN A 46 10.29 -13.40 -0.32
CA ASN A 46 11.42 -14.32 -0.32
C ASN A 46 12.40 -14.05 -1.48
N GLU A 47 11.90 -13.74 -2.68
CA GLU A 47 12.74 -13.33 -3.82
C GLU A 47 13.46 -12.00 -3.52
N VAL A 48 12.76 -11.01 -2.96
CA VAL A 48 13.36 -9.73 -2.56
C VAL A 48 14.46 -9.91 -1.52
N MET A 49 14.27 -10.77 -0.52
CA MET A 49 15.23 -10.97 0.56
C MET A 49 16.57 -11.53 0.11
N VAL A 50 16.62 -12.25 -1.01
CA VAL A 50 17.85 -12.83 -1.54
C VAL A 50 18.50 -11.96 -2.61
N GLU A 51 17.87 -10.84 -3.00
CA GLU A 51 18.43 -9.97 -4.03
C GLU A 51 19.67 -9.22 -3.53
N PRO A 52 20.80 -9.23 -4.27
CA PRO A 52 22.04 -8.58 -3.83
C PRO A 52 21.93 -7.07 -3.63
N THR A 53 20.92 -6.42 -4.23
CA THR A 53 20.68 -4.98 -4.05
C THR A 53 19.94 -4.65 -2.75
N VAL A 54 19.33 -5.63 -2.09
CA VAL A 54 18.78 -5.46 -0.74
C VAL A 54 19.91 -5.55 0.27
N ILE A 55 20.07 -4.49 1.07
CA ILE A 55 21.17 -4.41 2.02
C ILE A 55 20.91 -5.38 3.17
N SER A 56 21.80 -6.35 3.40
CA SER A 56 21.63 -7.34 4.48
C SER A 56 21.89 -6.76 5.89
N ASP A 57 22.57 -5.62 5.98
CA ASP A 57 22.87 -4.95 7.25
C ASP A 57 21.58 -4.64 8.03
N GLN A 58 21.54 -5.14 9.28
CA GLN A 58 20.44 -5.00 10.22
C GLN A 58 20.31 -3.56 10.76
N SER A 59 21.37 -2.74 10.65
CA SER A 59 21.35 -1.32 10.97
C SER A 59 20.50 -0.50 9.99
N VAL A 60 20.37 -0.98 8.74
CA VAL A 60 19.53 -0.37 7.70
C VAL A 60 18.12 -0.96 7.80
N LYS A 61 17.12 -0.10 7.98
CA LYS A 61 15.70 -0.51 7.97
C LYS A 61 15.18 -0.64 6.54
N LYS A 62 14.16 -1.47 6.32
CA LYS A 62 13.52 -1.68 5.02
C LYS A 62 12.05 -1.33 5.12
N ILE A 63 11.58 -0.47 4.23
CA ILE A 63 10.17 -0.18 4.02
C ILE A 63 9.76 -0.91 2.73
N PHE A 64 9.00 -2.01 2.86
CA PHE A 64 8.46 -2.76 1.74
C PHE A 64 6.99 -2.42 1.53
N MET A 65 6.62 -1.95 0.34
CA MET A 65 5.26 -1.50 0.04
C MET A 65 4.68 -2.15 -1.21
N ILE A 66 3.40 -2.51 -1.14
CA ILE A 66 2.60 -3.03 -2.27
C ILE A 66 1.43 -2.07 -2.57
N PRO A 67 0.77 -2.14 -3.75
CA PRO A 67 -0.20 -1.14 -4.17
C PRO A 67 -1.55 -1.25 -3.45
N GLU A 68 -2.38 -0.22 -3.61
CA GLU A 68 -3.80 -0.26 -3.25
C GLU A 68 -4.52 -1.42 -3.99
N PHE A 69 -5.55 -1.97 -3.35
CA PHE A 69 -6.38 -3.08 -3.84
C PHE A 69 -5.63 -4.39 -4.08
N PHE A 70 -4.45 -4.57 -3.49
CA PHE A 70 -3.76 -5.85 -3.53
C PHE A 70 -4.66 -6.98 -2.99
N PHE A 71 -5.39 -6.68 -1.91
CA PHE A 71 -6.38 -7.54 -1.27
C PHE A 71 -7.80 -7.01 -1.57
N ARG A 72 -8.32 -7.32 -2.76
CA ARG A 72 -9.68 -6.96 -3.16
C ARG A 72 -10.35 -8.17 -3.80
N GLY A 73 -11.45 -8.63 -3.20
CA GLY A 73 -12.20 -9.79 -3.68
C GLY A 73 -13.02 -9.54 -4.94
N LYS A 74 -13.62 -10.60 -5.49
CA LYS A 74 -14.40 -10.58 -6.74
C LYS A 74 -15.54 -9.57 -6.77
N LYS A 75 -16.17 -9.35 -5.61
CA LYS A 75 -17.27 -8.39 -5.43
C LYS A 75 -16.79 -6.94 -5.23
N GLY A 76 -15.48 -6.71 -5.24
CA GLY A 76 -14.85 -5.42 -4.91
C GLY A 76 -14.48 -5.28 -3.44
N TYR A 77 -14.84 -6.23 -2.59
CA TYR A 77 -14.51 -6.27 -1.16
C TYR A 77 -14.63 -7.70 -0.63
N TYR A 78 -13.98 -8.00 0.50
CA TYR A 78 -14.19 -9.24 1.26
C TYR A 78 -15.22 -9.05 2.36
N THR A 79 -16.05 -10.07 2.61
CA THR A 79 -17.13 -9.97 3.61
C THR A 79 -16.61 -10.23 5.03
N LEU A 80 -17.01 -9.42 6.03
CA LEU A 80 -16.58 -9.58 7.43
C LEU A 80 -17.34 -10.67 8.21
N ASN A 81 -18.58 -10.98 7.83
CA ASN A 81 -19.50 -11.78 8.65
C ASN A 81 -19.50 -13.28 8.33
N GLU A 82 -18.72 -13.72 7.34
CA GLU A 82 -18.57 -15.14 7.04
C GLU A 82 -17.44 -15.70 7.90
N LYS A 83 -17.62 -16.87 8.53
CA LYS A 83 -16.48 -17.63 9.08
C LYS A 83 -15.44 -17.70 7.95
N ASN A 84 -14.19 -17.31 8.23
CA ASN A 84 -13.09 -17.13 7.25
C ASN A 84 -12.96 -15.71 6.63
N SER A 85 -13.38 -14.66 7.35
CA SER A 85 -13.32 -13.26 6.90
C SER A 85 -11.94 -12.60 7.04
N TYR A 86 -11.87 -11.30 6.68
CA TYR A 86 -10.71 -10.41 6.86
C TYR A 86 -10.06 -10.49 8.26
N SER A 87 -10.86 -10.41 9.34
CA SER A 87 -10.35 -10.41 10.72
C SER A 87 -9.83 -11.76 11.16
N ASP A 88 -10.41 -12.83 10.62
CA ASP A 88 -10.12 -14.20 11.05
C ASP A 88 -8.98 -14.81 10.23
N ASN A 89 -8.78 -14.35 8.98
CA ASN A 89 -7.80 -14.91 8.07
C ASN A 89 -6.69 -13.94 7.68
N LEU A 90 -7.00 -12.82 7.03
CA LEU A 90 -5.96 -11.99 6.39
C LEU A 90 -5.00 -11.39 7.41
N LEU A 91 -5.52 -10.67 8.39
CA LEU A 91 -4.68 -10.00 9.40
C LEU A 91 -3.84 -11.02 10.22
N PRO A 92 -4.44 -12.09 10.80
CA PRO A 92 -3.66 -13.11 11.51
C PRO A 92 -2.63 -13.81 10.63
N SER A 93 -2.94 -14.09 9.36
CA SER A 93 -2.02 -14.78 8.45
C SER A 93 -0.82 -13.92 8.07
N LEU A 94 -1.03 -12.64 7.74
CA LEU A 94 0.06 -11.70 7.48
C LEU A 94 0.97 -11.55 8.70
N GLN A 95 0.38 -11.45 9.89
CA GLN A 95 1.16 -11.32 11.12
C GLN A 95 1.87 -12.62 11.53
N SER A 96 1.22 -13.77 11.38
CA SER A 96 1.81 -15.08 11.70
C SER A 96 3.02 -15.38 10.81
N PHE A 97 3.05 -14.87 9.58
CA PHE A 97 4.21 -15.02 8.71
C PHE A 97 5.43 -14.24 9.20
N LEU A 98 5.21 -13.05 9.76
CA LEU A 98 6.28 -12.19 10.27
C LEU A 98 6.72 -12.56 11.69
N LYS A 99 5.85 -13.24 12.44
CA LYS A 99 6.08 -13.66 13.83
C LYS A 99 7.37 -14.49 13.96
N GLY A 100 8.28 -14.03 14.81
CA GLY A 100 9.54 -14.74 15.11
C GLY A 100 10.52 -14.86 13.95
N THR A 101 10.31 -14.12 12.84
CA THR A 101 11.27 -14.08 11.73
C THR A 101 12.51 -13.25 12.08
N THR A 102 13.56 -13.37 11.28
CA THR A 102 14.77 -12.53 11.40
C THR A 102 14.62 -11.16 10.74
N LEU A 103 13.41 -10.79 10.30
CA LEU A 103 13.14 -9.57 9.54
C LEU A 103 12.93 -8.34 10.45
N ASN A 104 13.56 -8.28 11.63
CA ASN A 104 13.35 -7.23 12.65
C ASN A 104 13.72 -5.80 12.19
N ASN A 105 14.39 -5.67 11.06
CA ASN A 105 14.66 -4.39 10.41
C ASN A 105 13.68 -4.06 9.26
N TRP A 106 12.61 -4.83 9.08
CA TRP A 106 11.61 -4.64 8.03
C TRP A 106 10.31 -4.06 8.57
N ILE A 107 9.69 -3.25 7.72
CA ILE A 107 8.40 -2.61 7.92
C ILE A 107 7.60 -2.85 6.65
N PHE A 108 6.47 -3.53 6.79
CA PHE A 108 5.62 -3.92 5.67
C PHE A 108 4.41 -3.00 5.58
N ILE A 109 4.17 -2.45 4.40
CA ILE A 109 2.98 -1.69 4.05
C ILE A 109 2.23 -2.58 3.06
N PHE A 110 1.22 -3.28 3.56
CA PHE A 110 0.49 -4.33 2.82
C PHE A 110 -0.53 -3.76 1.81
N GLY A 111 -0.20 -2.62 1.20
CA GLY A 111 -1.06 -1.97 0.22
C GLY A 111 -2.40 -1.66 0.84
N THR A 112 -3.49 -2.09 0.21
CA THR A 112 -4.77 -2.05 0.91
C THR A 112 -5.60 -3.30 0.77
N THR A 113 -6.48 -3.47 1.75
CA THR A 113 -7.58 -4.42 1.71
C THR A 113 -8.90 -3.69 1.63
N VAL A 114 -9.78 -4.17 0.75
CA VAL A 114 -11.19 -3.74 0.73
C VAL A 114 -12.04 -4.79 1.42
N TYR A 115 -12.76 -4.39 2.48
CA TYR A 115 -13.61 -5.29 3.26
C TYR A 115 -14.90 -4.60 3.68
N GLY A 116 -15.93 -5.38 3.97
CA GLY A 116 -17.24 -4.82 4.29
C GLY A 116 -18.23 -5.80 4.89
N TRP A 117 -19.38 -5.30 5.30
CA TRP A 117 -20.49 -6.11 5.82
C TRP A 117 -21.84 -5.49 5.47
N ASN A 118 -22.87 -6.34 5.58
CA ASN A 118 -24.26 -5.92 5.40
C ASN A 118 -24.92 -5.69 6.76
N LYS A 119 -25.69 -4.62 6.88
CA LYS A 119 -26.56 -4.34 8.03
C LYS A 119 -27.91 -3.88 7.50
N GLY A 120 -28.89 -4.79 7.50
CA GLY A 120 -30.16 -4.54 6.85
C GLY A 120 -29.99 -4.45 5.33
N THR A 121 -30.44 -3.35 4.73
CA THR A 121 -30.29 -3.06 3.29
C THR A 121 -28.96 -2.38 2.94
N ASP A 122 -28.23 -1.93 3.96
CA ASP A 122 -27.03 -1.12 3.77
C ASP A 122 -25.78 -2.01 3.77
N THR A 123 -24.82 -1.67 2.92
CA THR A 123 -23.51 -2.31 2.85
C THR A 123 -22.43 -1.30 3.20
N TYR A 124 -21.66 -1.60 4.24
CA TYR A 124 -20.55 -0.78 4.71
C TYR A 124 -19.25 -1.34 4.15
N ILE A 125 -18.46 -0.50 3.49
CA ILE A 125 -17.19 -0.90 2.85
C ILE A 125 -16.06 0.05 3.26
N TYR A 126 -14.91 -0.56 3.54
CA TYR A 126 -13.68 0.04 3.99
C TYR A 126 -12.56 -0.33 3.05
N ASN A 127 -11.62 0.59 2.91
CA ASN A 127 -10.37 0.38 2.20
C ASN A 127 -9.26 0.83 3.16
N SER A 128 -8.45 -0.12 3.64
CA SER A 128 -7.48 0.13 4.70
C SER A 128 -6.13 -0.49 4.39
N SER A 129 -5.05 0.20 4.80
CA SER A 129 -3.68 -0.27 4.73
C SER A 129 -3.21 -0.74 6.09
N LEU A 130 -2.70 -1.98 6.16
CA LEU A 130 -1.96 -2.45 7.33
C LEU A 130 -0.47 -2.11 7.15
N VAL A 131 0.07 -1.37 8.11
CA VAL A 131 1.51 -1.22 8.31
C VAL A 131 1.91 -2.09 9.48
N GLN A 132 2.96 -2.91 9.32
CA GLN A 132 3.42 -3.83 10.35
C GLN A 132 4.94 -3.77 10.46
N GLU A 133 5.43 -3.35 11.63
CA GLU A 133 6.83 -3.55 12.00
C GLU A 133 7.02 -4.99 12.48
N VAL A 134 8.15 -5.59 12.10
CA VAL A 134 8.56 -6.92 12.57
C VAL A 134 9.30 -6.79 13.88
N GLY A 135 9.24 -7.82 14.73
CA GLY A 135 9.95 -7.85 16.02
C GLY A 135 9.18 -8.50 17.16
N TYR A 136 7.97 -8.99 16.90
CA TYR A 136 7.16 -9.70 17.89
C TYR A 136 7.34 -11.22 17.77
N THR A 137 7.31 -11.89 18.91
CA THR A 137 7.42 -13.36 19.02
C THR A 137 6.09 -14.01 19.43
N LEU A 138 5.17 -13.22 19.97
CA LEU A 138 3.82 -13.60 20.37
C LEU A 138 2.80 -12.92 19.45
N GLN A 139 1.73 -13.63 19.07
CA GLN A 139 0.78 -13.15 18.05
C GLN A 139 -0.04 -11.97 18.61
N GLU A 140 -0.42 -12.07 19.86
CA GLU A 140 -1.13 -11.07 20.65
C GLU A 140 -0.31 -9.79 20.84
N GLU A 141 0.98 -9.76 20.47
CA GLU A 141 1.80 -8.55 20.54
C GLU A 141 1.92 -7.82 19.20
N ALA A 142 1.50 -8.46 18.10
CA ALA A 142 1.63 -7.90 16.76
C ALA A 142 0.94 -6.53 16.62
N TYR A 143 -0.20 -6.33 17.30
CA TYR A 143 -0.94 -5.08 17.28
C TYR A 143 -0.17 -3.89 17.88
N LYS A 144 0.80 -4.13 18.75
CA LYS A 144 1.63 -3.08 19.37
C LYS A 144 2.60 -2.46 18.35
N LEU A 145 2.88 -3.19 17.28
CA LEU A 145 3.79 -2.85 16.20
C LEU A 145 3.03 -2.69 14.86
N ALA A 146 1.72 -2.51 14.93
CA ALA A 146 0.84 -2.39 13.78
C ALA A 146 0.18 -1.02 13.74
N HIS A 147 -0.05 -0.52 12.52
CA HIS A 147 -0.81 0.69 12.23
C HIS A 147 -1.79 0.40 11.09
N LEU A 148 -3.09 0.45 11.35
CA LEU A 148 -4.14 0.36 10.33
C LEU A 148 -4.57 1.76 9.97
N VAL A 149 -4.39 2.09 8.70
CA VAL A 149 -4.76 3.39 8.14
C VAL A 149 -5.95 3.21 7.24
N GLN A 150 -7.05 3.88 7.53
CA GLN A 150 -8.28 3.80 6.74
C GLN A 150 -8.29 4.91 5.70
N LYS A 151 -8.66 4.60 4.46
CA LYS A 151 -8.88 5.59 3.40
C LYS A 151 -10.05 6.50 3.73
N GLU A 152 -9.90 7.80 3.50
CA GLU A 152 -10.94 8.80 3.76
C GLU A 152 -11.80 9.06 2.51
N PHE A 153 -11.15 9.30 1.37
CA PHE A 153 -11.83 9.75 0.16
C PHE A 153 -12.04 8.59 -0.82
N LYS A 154 -13.28 8.42 -1.28
CA LYS A 154 -13.63 7.35 -2.23
C LYS A 154 -13.61 7.83 -3.67
N SER A 155 -13.20 6.94 -4.56
CA SER A 155 -13.21 7.12 -6.01
C SER A 155 -14.11 6.06 -6.66
N LYS A 156 -14.45 6.24 -7.95
CA LYS A 156 -15.23 5.24 -8.69
C LYS A 156 -14.51 3.89 -8.81
N ILE A 157 -13.17 3.89 -8.82
CA ILE A 157 -12.36 2.67 -8.99
C ILE A 157 -12.27 1.80 -7.72
N ASP A 158 -12.70 2.33 -6.56
CA ASP A 158 -12.84 1.55 -5.33
C ASP A 158 -13.89 0.44 -5.48
N PHE A 159 -14.79 0.57 -6.46
CA PHE A 159 -15.90 -0.35 -6.68
C PHE A 159 -15.73 -1.10 -8.00
N ILE A 160 -16.04 -2.40 -7.97
CA ILE A 160 -16.11 -3.24 -9.16
C ILE A 160 -17.54 -3.19 -9.68
N GLU A 161 -17.71 -2.92 -10.97
CA GLU A 161 -19.00 -3.08 -11.64
C GLU A 161 -19.34 -4.58 -11.70
N TYR A 162 -20.14 -5.06 -10.75
CA TYR A 162 -20.61 -6.45 -10.70
C TYR A 162 -22.05 -6.50 -11.23
N GLU A 163 -22.32 -7.42 -12.17
CA GLU A 163 -23.60 -7.56 -12.87
C GLU A 163 -24.76 -7.57 -11.86
N SER A 164 -25.69 -6.62 -12.04
CA SER A 164 -26.85 -6.38 -11.17
C SER A 164 -26.58 -5.88 -9.75
N ASN A 165 -25.47 -5.16 -9.48
CA ASN A 165 -25.24 -4.54 -8.17
C ASN A 165 -26.38 -3.56 -7.78
N PRO A 166 -27.21 -3.85 -6.76
CA PRO A 166 -28.18 -2.89 -6.24
C PRO A 166 -27.52 -1.79 -5.37
N TYR A 167 -26.18 -1.74 -5.30
CA TYR A 167 -25.43 -0.98 -4.31
C TYR A 167 -25.25 0.50 -4.66
N ILE A 168 -26.38 1.17 -4.90
CA ILE A 168 -26.51 2.63 -4.98
C ILE A 168 -26.22 3.28 -3.59
N TYR A 169 -26.15 2.50 -2.51
CA TYR A 169 -25.98 2.94 -1.12
C TYR A 169 -24.75 2.34 -0.42
N LEU A 170 -23.56 2.50 -1.00
CA LEU A 170 -22.29 2.17 -0.31
C LEU A 170 -21.76 3.39 0.44
N GLU A 171 -22.39 3.72 1.56
CA GLU A 171 -21.94 4.85 2.36
C GLU A 171 -20.54 4.57 2.95
N PRO A 172 -19.58 5.50 2.84
CA PRO A 172 -18.38 5.48 3.67
C PRO A 172 -18.80 5.54 5.14
N MET A 173 -18.03 4.93 6.04
CA MET A 173 -18.03 5.51 7.39
C MET A 173 -17.49 6.93 7.29
N PRO A 174 -18.19 7.93 7.85
CA PRO A 174 -17.71 9.31 7.82
C PRO A 174 -16.36 9.40 8.54
N SER A 175 -15.34 9.89 7.84
CA SER A 175 -13.98 10.13 8.35
C SER A 175 -13.94 11.07 9.56
N ASN A 176 -15.00 11.87 9.73
CA ASN A 176 -15.22 12.77 10.85
C ASN A 176 -15.23 12.07 12.23
N SER A 177 -15.25 10.73 12.30
CA SER A 177 -15.23 10.00 13.58
C SER A 177 -13.89 10.03 14.32
N LEU A 178 -12.77 10.30 13.64
CA LEU A 178 -11.44 10.15 14.28
C LEU A 178 -10.98 11.39 15.06
N GLY A 179 -11.49 12.58 14.71
CA GLY A 179 -11.17 13.85 15.36
C GLY A 179 -9.70 14.33 15.23
N THR A 180 -8.77 13.42 14.88
CA THR A 180 -7.35 13.66 14.65
C THR A 180 -6.79 12.64 13.66
N GLU A 181 -5.74 13.04 12.94
CA GLU A 181 -4.97 12.15 12.07
C GLU A 181 -3.80 11.49 12.78
N LEU A 182 -3.52 11.83 14.04
CA LEU A 182 -2.53 11.12 14.85
C LEU A 182 -3.14 9.85 15.46
N GLN A 183 -2.58 8.70 15.11
CA GLN A 183 -2.92 7.44 15.73
C GLN A 183 -2.58 7.45 17.22
N LYS A 184 -3.55 7.01 18.01
CA LYS A 184 -3.48 6.76 19.46
C LYS A 184 -3.40 5.27 19.76
N ARG A 185 -3.86 4.41 18.83
CA ARG A 185 -3.86 2.95 18.94
C ARG A 185 -3.57 2.36 17.56
N GLY A 186 -3.00 1.15 17.53
CA GLY A 186 -2.59 0.52 16.27
C GLY A 186 -3.71 0.33 15.24
N TYR A 187 -4.99 0.33 15.64
CA TYR A 187 -6.12 0.07 14.75
C TYR A 187 -7.22 1.15 14.77
N ASP A 188 -6.85 2.42 15.00
CA ASP A 188 -7.84 3.50 15.02
C ASP A 188 -8.12 4.14 13.65
N GLY A 189 -7.38 3.80 12.60
CA GLY A 189 -7.66 4.24 11.23
C GLY A 189 -7.02 5.59 10.85
N SER A 190 -6.39 6.29 11.78
CA SER A 190 -5.76 7.59 11.50
C SER A 190 -4.49 7.45 10.65
N SER A 191 -4.12 8.48 9.89
CA SER A 191 -3.06 8.40 8.86
C SER A 191 -1.64 8.72 9.32
N ILE A 192 -1.44 9.24 10.52
CA ILE A 192 -0.15 9.70 11.03
C ILE A 192 0.23 8.88 12.26
N PHE A 193 1.44 8.35 12.27
CA PHE A 193 1.94 7.52 13.37
C PHE A 193 3.45 7.64 13.49
N ASN A 194 3.99 7.15 14.61
CA ASN A 194 5.42 6.97 14.78
C ASN A 194 5.73 5.48 14.69
N LEU A 195 6.82 5.16 13.99
CA LEU A 195 7.36 3.81 13.98
C LEU A 195 8.21 3.59 15.24
N SER A 196 8.16 2.40 15.80
CA SER A 196 8.96 2.01 16.95
C SER A 196 10.43 1.82 16.58
N SER A 197 10.69 1.40 15.33
CA SER A 197 12.02 1.05 14.83
C SER A 197 12.77 2.19 14.12
N ILE A 198 12.07 3.28 13.75
CA ILE A 198 12.65 4.48 13.14
C ILE A 198 12.07 5.70 13.88
N PRO A 199 12.89 6.59 14.48
CA PRO A 199 12.42 7.67 15.34
C PRO A 199 11.89 8.87 14.52
N VAL A 200 10.98 8.61 13.59
CA VAL A 200 10.37 9.64 12.74
C VAL A 200 8.87 9.45 12.64
N LYS A 201 8.21 10.57 12.35
CA LYS A 201 6.80 10.61 12.06
C LYS A 201 6.54 10.21 10.61
N VAL A 202 5.62 9.27 10.43
CA VAL A 202 5.18 8.76 9.13
C VAL A 202 3.74 9.18 8.90
N GLY A 203 3.45 9.62 7.69
CA GLY A 203 2.09 9.78 7.19
C GLY A 203 1.84 8.78 6.08
N LEU A 204 0.69 8.11 6.10
CA LEU A 204 0.23 7.25 5.01
C LEU A 204 -1.13 7.75 4.50
N GLU A 205 -1.27 7.86 3.19
CA GLU A 205 -2.54 8.20 2.56
C GLU A 205 -2.79 7.35 1.33
N ILE A 206 -4.03 6.92 1.13
CA ILE A 206 -4.37 5.92 0.13
C ILE A 206 -4.91 6.61 -1.13
N CYS A 207 -4.14 6.56 -2.21
CA CYS A 207 -4.56 6.94 -3.56
C CYS A 207 -5.27 8.31 -3.65
N LEU A 208 -6.61 8.33 -3.68
CA LEU A 208 -7.40 9.56 -3.77
C LEU A 208 -7.17 10.50 -2.58
N ASP A 209 -6.82 9.98 -1.40
CA ASP A 209 -6.47 10.80 -0.23
C ASP A 209 -5.32 11.75 -0.56
N HIS A 210 -4.31 11.28 -1.31
CA HIS A 210 -3.22 12.11 -1.79
C HIS A 210 -3.73 13.22 -2.70
N ALA A 211 -4.58 12.92 -3.67
CA ALA A 211 -5.14 13.94 -4.56
C ALA A 211 -6.07 14.94 -3.86
N LYS A 212 -6.63 14.56 -2.71
CA LYS A 212 -7.43 15.41 -1.83
C LYS A 212 -6.61 16.09 -0.74
N ALA A 213 -5.30 15.94 -0.79
CA ALA A 213 -4.35 16.61 0.09
C ALA A 213 -4.61 16.27 1.58
N ARG A 214 -5.05 15.05 1.90
CA ARG A 214 -5.42 14.63 3.26
C ARG A 214 -4.31 14.95 4.25
N LEU A 215 -3.10 14.41 4.04
CA LEU A 215 -1.97 14.68 4.93
C LEU A 215 -1.54 16.14 4.85
N LYS A 216 -1.52 16.75 3.67
CA LYS A 216 -1.12 18.15 3.49
C LYS A 216 -1.98 19.09 4.34
N ASN A 217 -3.29 18.87 4.39
CA ASN A 217 -4.23 19.68 5.16
C ASN A 217 -4.02 19.56 6.68
N THR A 218 -3.40 18.47 7.15
CA THR A 218 -3.05 18.29 8.57
C THR A 218 -1.80 19.04 8.99
N THR A 219 -0.94 19.45 8.05
CA THR A 219 0.36 20.10 8.36
C THR A 219 0.22 21.46 9.05
N THR A 220 -0.97 22.05 8.97
CA THR A 220 -1.32 23.28 9.72
C THR A 220 -1.57 23.01 11.21
N LYS A 221 -1.84 21.75 11.59
CA LYS A 221 -2.08 21.31 12.96
C LYS A 221 -0.81 20.69 13.56
N PRO A 222 -0.64 20.69 14.90
CA PRO A 222 0.54 20.11 15.55
C PRO A 222 0.81 18.65 15.16
N GLU A 223 -0.22 17.82 15.01
CA GLU A 223 -0.09 16.42 14.64
C GLU A 223 0.56 16.19 13.28
N GLY A 224 0.24 17.03 12.28
CA GLY A 224 0.74 16.93 10.92
C GLY A 224 2.08 17.63 10.67
N LYS A 225 2.65 18.30 11.68
CA LYS A 225 4.01 18.84 11.60
C LYS A 225 5.04 17.72 11.60
N ASP A 226 6.19 17.95 10.98
CA ASP A 226 7.37 17.08 11.08
C ASP A 226 7.21 15.67 10.51
N ILE A 227 6.23 15.45 9.62
CA ILE A 227 6.16 14.20 8.85
C ILE A 227 7.44 14.08 8.02
N LYS A 228 8.21 13.02 8.25
CA LYS A 228 9.48 12.77 7.57
C LYS A 228 9.33 11.81 6.39
N ILE A 229 8.37 10.89 6.47
CA ILE A 229 8.06 9.92 5.42
C ILE A 229 6.57 10.01 5.09
N GLN A 230 6.24 10.15 3.82
CA GLN A 230 4.88 10.09 3.28
C GLN A 230 4.77 8.87 2.36
N LEU A 231 3.86 7.96 2.69
CA LEU A 231 3.65 6.70 1.99
C LEU A 231 2.33 6.75 1.23
N ILE A 232 2.36 6.35 -0.04
CA ILE A 232 1.21 6.40 -0.94
C ILE A 232 1.08 5.05 -1.66
N PRO A 233 0.42 4.04 -1.06
CA PRO A 233 -0.08 2.91 -1.83
C PRO A 233 -1.23 3.41 -2.72
N SER A 234 -1.19 3.09 -4.02
CA SER A 234 -2.19 3.59 -4.95
C SER A 234 -2.53 2.64 -6.10
N ALA A 235 -3.65 2.95 -6.75
CA ALA A 235 -4.14 2.25 -7.93
C ALA A 235 -4.65 3.26 -8.96
N GLY A 236 -3.74 3.95 -9.65
CA GLY A 236 -4.08 4.96 -10.65
C GLY A 236 -3.57 6.37 -10.34
N MET A 237 -2.95 6.58 -9.17
CA MET A 237 -2.51 7.89 -8.72
C MET A 237 -1.05 8.14 -9.10
N THR A 238 -0.70 9.41 -9.30
CA THR A 238 0.69 9.86 -9.35
C THR A 238 0.94 10.79 -8.18
N ILE A 239 2.18 10.94 -7.75
CA ILE A 239 2.53 12.01 -6.81
C ILE A 239 2.11 13.36 -7.40
N LYS A 240 1.50 14.20 -6.58
CA LYS A 240 1.14 15.58 -6.85
C LYS A 240 1.98 16.47 -5.96
N LYS A 241 2.82 17.30 -6.59
CA LYS A 241 3.82 18.14 -5.91
C LYS A 241 3.20 19.02 -4.84
N GLU A 242 2.01 19.57 -5.11
CA GLU A 242 1.25 20.46 -4.24
C GLU A 242 0.69 19.77 -2.98
N ASN A 243 0.54 18.44 -3.02
CA ASN A 243 -0.03 17.64 -1.93
C ASN A 243 1.03 16.92 -1.09
N ILE A 244 2.31 17.21 -1.32
CA ILE A 244 3.40 16.69 -0.51
C ILE A 244 3.39 17.33 0.89
N ALA A 245 3.33 16.50 1.92
CA ALA A 245 3.19 16.87 3.32
C ALA A 245 4.50 16.80 4.12
N VAL A 246 5.55 16.16 3.60
CA VAL A 246 6.80 15.99 4.34
C VAL A 246 7.57 17.29 4.57
N VAL A 247 8.38 17.33 5.63
CA VAL A 247 9.33 18.43 5.89
C VAL A 247 10.54 18.38 4.95
N ASN A 248 11.38 19.43 5.00
CA ASN A 248 12.65 19.45 4.27
C ASN A 248 13.55 18.28 4.71
N GLY A 249 14.17 17.63 3.73
CA GLY A 249 14.92 16.38 3.89
C GLY A 249 14.02 15.15 4.13
N GLY A 250 12.70 15.27 4.02
CA GLY A 250 11.77 14.14 4.09
C GLY A 250 11.54 13.47 2.73
N TYR A 251 10.86 12.33 2.74
CA TYR A 251 10.69 11.45 1.58
C TYR A 251 9.22 11.16 1.28
N VAL A 252 8.86 11.12 0.00
CA VAL A 252 7.55 10.70 -0.49
C VAL A 252 7.74 9.45 -1.34
N PHE A 253 7.07 8.37 -0.97
CA PHE A 253 7.20 7.08 -1.63
C PHE A 253 5.84 6.60 -2.16
N ASN A 254 5.79 6.29 -3.45
CA ASN A 254 4.59 5.82 -4.12
C ASN A 254 4.80 4.43 -4.74
N CYS A 255 3.77 3.59 -4.61
CA CYS A 255 3.68 2.27 -5.21
C CYS A 255 2.29 2.16 -5.83
N ASP A 256 2.23 2.31 -7.16
CA ASP A 256 0.99 2.35 -7.91
C ASP A 256 0.76 1.05 -8.68
N GLY A 257 -0.48 0.57 -8.75
CA GLY A 257 -0.85 -0.65 -9.47
C GLY A 257 -1.66 -0.48 -10.76
N LEU A 258 -2.00 0.74 -11.21
CA LEU A 258 -2.85 0.99 -12.40
C LEU A 258 -2.41 2.14 -13.33
N ASN A 259 -1.33 2.85 -13.01
CA ASN A 259 -0.86 3.98 -13.79
C ASN A 259 0.59 3.79 -14.21
N SER A 260 0.86 3.94 -15.50
CA SER A 260 2.21 3.96 -16.07
C SER A 260 2.79 5.38 -16.12
N ASN A 261 2.32 6.32 -15.32
CA ASN A 261 2.84 7.68 -15.34
C ASN A 261 3.36 8.04 -13.97
N VAL A 262 4.48 8.75 -13.93
CA VAL A 262 5.08 9.30 -12.72
C VAL A 262 4.99 10.83 -12.75
N LEU A 263 5.21 11.50 -11.60
CA LEU A 263 5.36 12.95 -11.57
C LEU A 263 6.61 13.35 -12.37
N ASP A 264 6.46 14.28 -13.32
CA ASP A 264 7.59 14.94 -13.94
C ASP A 264 7.95 16.20 -13.16
N LEU A 265 9.11 16.21 -12.50
CA LEU A 265 9.56 17.37 -11.73
C LEU A 265 9.90 18.59 -12.58
N ALA A 266 10.22 18.41 -13.87
CA ALA A 266 10.59 19.51 -14.77
C ALA A 266 9.37 20.29 -15.26
N THR A 267 8.29 19.59 -15.58
CA THR A 267 7.05 20.19 -16.10
C THR A 267 5.94 20.30 -15.06
N GLU A 268 6.12 19.68 -13.89
CA GLU A 268 5.08 19.41 -12.89
C GLU A 268 3.90 18.59 -13.45
N GLY A 269 4.10 17.99 -14.64
CA GLY A 269 3.13 17.17 -15.34
C GLY A 269 3.31 15.68 -15.06
N LYS A 270 2.82 14.87 -16.00
CA LYS A 270 2.97 13.42 -15.99
C LYS A 270 3.92 13.00 -17.10
N LYS A 271 4.87 12.13 -16.79
CA LYS A 271 5.75 11.50 -17.79
C LYS A 271 5.66 9.98 -17.72
N LYS A 272 6.00 9.34 -18.83
CA LYS A 272 6.37 7.92 -18.84
C LYS A 272 7.89 7.83 -18.68
N ASP A 273 8.34 7.08 -17.69
CA ASP A 273 9.75 6.87 -17.40
C ASP A 273 10.05 5.37 -17.29
N PRO A 274 10.81 4.78 -18.24
CA PRO A 274 10.99 3.33 -18.33
C PRO A 274 11.72 2.71 -17.13
N ASP A 275 12.48 3.50 -16.36
CA ASP A 275 13.18 3.00 -15.17
C ASP A 275 12.28 2.95 -13.92
N LEU A 276 11.14 3.64 -13.98
CA LEU A 276 10.17 3.76 -12.88
C LEU A 276 8.87 3.01 -13.16
N ILE A 277 8.66 2.57 -14.41
CA ILE A 277 7.46 1.88 -14.90
C ILE A 277 7.78 0.42 -15.18
N GLY A 278 6.81 -0.45 -14.90
CA GLY A 278 6.95 -1.87 -15.20
C GLY A 278 7.09 -2.11 -16.70
N LYS A 279 7.99 -2.99 -17.11
CA LYS A 279 8.16 -3.36 -18.52
C LYS A 279 6.82 -3.86 -19.09
N ASN A 280 6.21 -3.09 -20.00
CA ASN A 280 4.90 -3.38 -20.62
C ASN A 280 3.67 -3.31 -19.69
N PHE A 281 3.77 -2.66 -18.53
CA PHE A 281 2.68 -2.64 -17.55
C PHE A 281 2.19 -1.25 -17.16
N ASN A 282 0.92 -1.19 -16.73
CA ASN A 282 0.27 0.02 -16.22
C ASN A 282 0.51 0.17 -14.71
N PHE A 283 1.76 0.22 -14.26
CA PHE A 283 2.09 0.45 -12.85
C PHE A 283 3.48 1.08 -12.71
N HIS A 284 3.77 1.68 -11.55
CA HIS A 284 5.05 2.34 -11.31
C HIS A 284 5.40 2.44 -9.83
N SER A 285 6.67 2.73 -9.56
CA SER A 285 7.12 3.21 -8.25
C SER A 285 7.89 4.52 -8.41
N GLN A 286 7.70 5.45 -7.48
CA GLN A 286 8.43 6.71 -7.46
C GLN A 286 8.83 7.08 -6.03
N LEU A 287 10.09 7.46 -5.85
CA LEU A 287 10.63 7.98 -4.59
C LEU A 287 11.15 9.41 -4.81
N LEU A 288 10.65 10.35 -4.03
CA LEU A 288 11.09 11.74 -4.06
C LEU A 288 11.68 12.14 -2.71
N LYS A 289 12.76 12.90 -2.72
CA LYS A 289 13.29 13.60 -1.55
C LYS A 289 12.94 15.08 -1.65
N ARG A 290 12.41 15.65 -0.56
CA ARG A 290 12.13 17.09 -0.48
C ARG A 290 13.39 17.83 -0.05
N SER A 291 13.75 18.86 -0.81
CA SER A 291 14.75 19.86 -0.44
C SER A 291 14.06 21.17 -0.05
N SER A 292 14.83 22.17 0.40
CA SER A 292 14.28 23.44 0.90
C SER A 292 13.41 24.18 -0.12
N SER A 293 13.74 24.09 -1.41
CA SER A 293 13.03 24.77 -2.50
C SER A 293 12.71 23.87 -3.69
N SER A 294 13.01 22.58 -3.62
CA SER A 294 12.89 21.65 -4.76
C SER A 294 12.59 20.22 -4.31
N TYR A 295 12.43 19.33 -5.29
CA TYR A 295 12.35 17.90 -5.08
C TYR A 295 13.44 17.23 -5.92
N GLU A 296 13.98 16.13 -5.40
CA GLU A 296 14.91 15.27 -6.08
C GLU A 296 14.22 13.91 -6.32
N GLU A 297 14.24 13.44 -7.56
CA GLU A 297 13.76 12.09 -7.90
C GLU A 297 14.88 11.09 -7.65
N ILE A 298 14.68 10.18 -6.71
CA ILE A 298 15.62 9.10 -6.40
C ILE A 298 15.29 7.93 -7.31
N ARG A 299 16.30 7.42 -8.02
CA ARG A 299 16.13 6.27 -8.91
C ARG A 299 16.30 4.93 -8.17
N PRO A 300 15.56 3.89 -8.56
CA PRO A 300 15.84 2.53 -8.09
C PRO A 300 17.28 2.14 -8.41
N LYS A 301 17.95 1.53 -7.45
CA LYS A 301 19.26 0.90 -7.63
C LYS A 301 19.16 -0.41 -8.41
N GLY A 302 18.09 -1.15 -8.20
CA GLY A 302 17.83 -2.43 -8.84
C GLY A 302 16.34 -2.63 -9.08
N THR A 303 16.04 -3.35 -10.16
CA THR A 303 14.68 -3.81 -10.46
C THR A 303 14.75 -5.23 -10.99
N PHE A 304 13.77 -6.06 -10.63
CA PHE A 304 13.61 -7.40 -11.19
C PHE A 304 12.14 -7.78 -11.30
N GLU A 305 11.86 -8.65 -12.27
CA GLU A 305 10.52 -9.12 -12.59
C GLU A 305 10.19 -10.38 -11.77
N VAL A 306 9.01 -10.40 -11.14
CA VAL A 306 8.48 -11.59 -10.48
C VAL A 306 7.42 -12.21 -11.37
N LYS A 307 7.75 -13.36 -11.97
CA LYS A 307 6.85 -14.08 -12.89
C LYS A 307 5.71 -14.77 -12.13
N PHE A 308 4.51 -14.68 -12.69
CA PHE A 308 3.34 -15.35 -12.15
C PHE A 308 3.37 -16.84 -12.45
N ASP A 309 3.14 -17.63 -11.41
CA ASP A 309 2.68 -19.01 -11.52
C ASP A 309 1.20 -19.03 -11.95
N GLN A 310 0.65 -20.23 -12.07
CA GLN A 310 -0.70 -20.41 -12.58
C GLN A 310 -1.76 -19.80 -11.65
N GLU A 311 -1.50 -19.85 -10.35
CA GLU A 311 -2.32 -19.28 -9.29
C GLU A 311 -2.31 -17.75 -9.37
N ALA A 312 -1.13 -17.11 -9.41
CA ALA A 312 -1.02 -15.66 -9.49
C ALA A 312 -1.65 -15.05 -10.76
N LYS A 313 -1.66 -15.78 -11.89
CA LYS A 313 -2.38 -15.37 -13.13
C LYS A 313 -3.89 -15.29 -12.98
N ASN A 314 -4.45 -15.94 -11.96
CA ASN A 314 -5.86 -15.83 -11.61
C ASN A 314 -6.15 -14.60 -10.73
N LEU A 315 -5.15 -14.11 -9.99
CA LEU A 315 -5.28 -13.06 -8.97
C LEU A 315 -4.93 -11.65 -9.46
N PHE A 316 -4.11 -11.56 -10.50
CA PHE A 316 -3.62 -10.30 -11.05
C PHE A 316 -3.78 -10.26 -12.57
N SER A 317 -3.74 -9.05 -13.12
CA SER A 317 -3.70 -8.86 -14.57
C SER A 317 -2.25 -8.93 -15.06
N GLY A 318 -2.03 -9.54 -16.23
CA GLY A 318 -0.70 -9.69 -16.82
C GLY A 318 0.00 -10.99 -16.41
N GLU A 319 1.29 -11.04 -16.67
CA GLU A 319 2.11 -12.27 -16.52
C GLU A 319 3.16 -12.15 -15.41
N SER A 320 3.35 -10.94 -14.87
CA SER A 320 4.34 -10.64 -13.85
C SER A 320 4.07 -9.33 -13.13
N GLY A 321 4.75 -9.15 -12.00
CA GLY A 321 4.92 -7.85 -11.34
C GLY A 321 6.39 -7.44 -11.33
N GLN A 322 6.66 -6.23 -10.86
CA GLN A 322 8.00 -5.65 -10.83
C GLN A 322 8.35 -5.21 -9.42
N VAL A 323 9.54 -5.59 -8.97
CA VAL A 323 10.14 -5.04 -7.75
C VAL A 323 11.06 -3.88 -8.11
N TYR A 324 11.03 -2.83 -7.27
CA TYR A 324 11.95 -1.69 -7.31
C TYR A 324 12.65 -1.57 -5.96
N ILE A 325 13.97 -1.54 -5.97
CA ILE A 325 14.82 -1.43 -4.78
C ILE A 325 15.62 -0.15 -4.89
N TYR A 326 15.45 0.77 -3.94
CA TYR A 326 16.17 2.05 -3.90
C TYR A 326 17.43 1.94 -3.04
N GLU A 327 18.38 2.86 -3.21
CA GLU A 327 19.52 2.96 -2.28
C GLU A 327 19.04 3.34 -0.87
N PRO A 328 19.74 2.92 0.21
CA PRO A 328 19.47 3.41 1.56
C PRO A 328 19.54 4.93 1.64
N GLN A 329 18.56 5.51 2.33
CA GLN A 329 18.42 6.96 2.53
C GLN A 329 18.60 7.31 4.00
N ASP A 330 19.28 8.42 4.27
CA ASP A 330 19.40 8.95 5.62
C ASP A 330 18.09 9.60 6.05
N ILE A 331 17.61 9.21 7.24
CA ILE A 331 16.33 9.65 7.82
C ILE A 331 16.54 10.40 9.12
#